data_AF-A0A8H7FD75-F1
#
_entry.id   AF-A0A8H7FD75-F1
#
_cell.length_a   1.000
_cell.length_b   1.000
_cell.length_c   1.000
_cell.angle_alpha   90.00
_cell.angle_beta   90.00
_cell.angle_gamma   90.00
#
_symmetry.space_group_name_H-M   'P 1'
#
loop_
_entity.id
_entity.type
_entity.pdbx_description
1 polymer ?
#
loop_
_entity_poly.entity_id
_entity_poly.type
_entity_poly.pdbx_seq_one_letter_code
_entity_poly.pdbx_strand_id
1 'polypeptide(L)'
;MSTAAPISAAQAIGEYLQSPDDLLKISTFRKKLEKEKASIDARLKSGVKEQLDATREGLRKLLRTRNNVQIIKDEMETVDTECGDPRNVVATFDQISRVSMVHRNFEQTEEMVNNLLEMNSRLDSLEYMLETDSQDILGSAPNLLPMHYQINQLEGFRNTTLHQAKKASADSRNRLAQWFERLNGVIAAFDEYILALAKNLLPLVRAGHPEVIVKLIKIAEIEGREDEKAVAIRLVKKAAKLDAASKFKSMQATARVLKYYRSKINKSVIESIKHNFDDAFQQH
;
A
#
# COMPACT_ATOMS: atom_id res chain seq x y z
N MET A 1 10.37 24.53 20.50
CA MET A 1 10.28 24.21 21.94
C MET A 1 11.04 25.28 22.68
N SER A 2 10.33 26.08 23.48
CA SER A 2 10.87 27.26 24.15
C SER A 2 11.97 26.86 25.14
N THR A 3 13.21 27.25 24.86
CA THR A 3 14.33 27.13 25.80
C THR A 3 14.17 28.23 26.84
N ALA A 4 13.46 27.93 27.92
CA ALA A 4 13.46 28.79 29.09
C ALA A 4 14.91 29.02 29.53
N ALA A 5 15.31 30.28 29.68
CA ALA A 5 16.64 30.64 30.16
C ALA A 5 16.93 29.90 31.48
N PRO A 6 18.15 29.38 31.69
CA PRO A 6 18.48 28.71 32.94
C PRO A 6 18.28 29.70 34.07
N ILE A 7 17.35 29.39 34.98
CA ILE A 7 17.11 30.18 36.20
C ILE A 7 18.48 30.35 36.88
N SER A 8 18.91 31.60 37.07
CA SER A 8 20.19 31.87 37.72
C SER A 8 20.19 31.20 39.09
N ALA A 9 21.29 30.56 39.49
CA ALA A 9 21.38 29.88 40.78
C ALA A 9 20.98 30.80 41.95
N ALA A 10 21.26 32.11 41.82
CA ALA A 10 20.84 33.13 42.78
C ALA A 10 19.30 33.30 42.85
N GLN A 11 18.62 33.17 41.72
CA GLN A 11 17.17 33.33 41.59
C GLN A 11 16.43 32.10 42.12
N ALA A 12 16.96 30.90 41.87
CA ALA A 12 16.48 29.67 42.48
C ALA A 12 16.66 29.66 44.01
N ILE A 13 17.80 30.16 44.53
CA ILE A 13 18.03 30.30 45.98
C ILE A 13 17.10 31.36 46.59
N GLY A 14 16.83 32.46 45.87
CA GLY A 14 15.91 33.51 46.30
C GLY A 14 14.47 33.04 46.44
N GLU A 15 14.04 32.04 45.67
CA GLU A 15 12.72 31.41 45.84
C GLU A 15 12.61 30.54 47.11
N TYR A 16 13.72 29.98 47.59
CA TYR A 16 13.75 29.11 48.78
C TYR A 16 13.92 29.87 50.11
N LEU A 17 14.34 31.14 50.10
CA LEU A 17 14.69 31.94 51.28
C LEU A 17 13.90 33.25 51.35
N GLN A 18 12.57 33.16 51.43
CA GLN A 18 11.68 34.33 51.44
C GLN A 18 11.45 34.93 52.84
N SER A 19 11.64 34.14 53.92
CA SER A 19 11.45 34.56 55.32
C SER A 19 12.69 34.23 56.17
N PRO A 20 13.02 35.02 57.22
CA PRO A 20 14.17 34.75 58.10
C PRO A 20 14.11 33.38 58.80
N ASP A 21 12.92 32.83 59.04
CA ASP A 21 12.74 31.49 59.62
C ASP A 21 13.16 30.35 58.67
N ASP A 22 13.22 30.60 57.36
CA ASP A 22 13.66 29.62 56.37
C ASP A 22 15.18 29.38 56.41
N LEU A 23 15.94 30.26 57.08
CA LEU A 23 17.36 30.05 57.37
C LEU A 23 17.59 28.79 58.23
N LEU A 24 16.62 28.43 59.09
CA LEU A 24 16.67 27.22 59.91
C LEU A 24 16.53 25.94 59.05
N LYS A 25 15.91 26.04 57.87
CA LYS A 25 15.69 24.93 56.93
C LYS A 25 16.84 24.74 55.93
N ILE A 26 17.85 25.62 55.92
CA ILE A 26 19.00 25.56 55.00
C ILE A 26 19.70 24.19 55.03
N SER A 27 19.85 23.59 56.21
CA SER A 27 20.48 22.27 56.35
C SER A 27 19.71 21.16 55.60
N THR A 28 18.37 21.26 55.57
CA THR A 28 17.50 20.32 54.85
C THR A 28 17.52 20.57 53.34
N PHE A 29 17.50 21.83 52.90
CA PHE A 29 17.63 22.18 51.49
C PHE A 29 18.99 21.81 50.91
N ARG A 30 20.07 21.99 51.69
CA ARG A 30 21.42 21.53 51.31
C ARG A 30 21.45 20.02 51.07
N LYS A 31 20.87 19.22 51.97
CA LYS A 31 20.77 17.76 51.80
C LYS A 31 19.92 17.38 50.57
N LYS A 32 18.83 18.12 50.30
CA LYS A 32 17.98 17.90 49.12
C LYS A 32 18.74 18.20 47.82
N LEU A 33 19.42 19.34 47.74
CA LEU A 33 20.24 19.72 46.59
C LEU A 33 21.43 18.78 46.39
N GLU A 34 22.04 18.28 47.47
CA GLU A 34 23.11 17.29 47.40
C GLU A 34 22.60 15.95 46.83
N LYS A 35 21.39 15.53 47.21
CA LYS A 35 20.73 14.34 46.64
C LYS A 35 20.35 14.54 45.17
N GLU A 36 19.81 15.71 44.81
CA GLU A 36 19.49 16.05 43.42
C GLU A 36 20.75 16.11 42.56
N LYS A 37 21.82 16.74 43.06
CA LYS A 37 23.13 16.75 42.41
C LYS A 37 23.68 15.34 42.23
N ALA A 38 23.67 14.50 43.26
CA ALA A 38 24.13 13.12 43.16
C ALA A 38 23.32 12.31 42.12
N SER A 39 22.01 12.54 42.04
CA SER A 39 21.15 11.91 41.03
C SER A 39 21.45 12.41 39.61
N ILE A 40 21.69 13.71 39.44
CA ILE A 40 22.03 14.31 38.15
C ILE A 40 23.43 13.83 37.72
N ASP A 41 24.40 13.80 38.63
CA ASP A 41 25.77 13.33 38.37
C ASP A 41 25.77 11.84 37.98
N ALA A 42 24.96 11.01 38.65
CA ALA A 42 24.79 9.60 38.27
C ALA A 42 24.18 9.44 36.86
N ARG A 43 23.14 10.23 36.54
CA ARG A 43 22.49 10.23 35.23
C ARG A 43 23.43 10.75 34.13
N LEU A 44 24.19 11.80 34.40
CA LEU A 44 25.21 12.35 33.49
C LEU A 44 26.31 11.32 33.24
N LYS A 45 26.80 10.66 34.30
CA LYS A 45 27.83 9.63 34.15
C LYS A 45 27.35 8.44 33.32
N SER A 46 26.11 7.99 33.51
CA SER A 46 25.51 6.93 32.68
C SER A 46 25.34 7.40 31.24
N GLY A 47 24.74 8.58 31.02
CA GLY A 47 24.49 9.12 29.69
C GLY A 47 25.76 9.39 28.89
N VAL A 48 26.82 9.92 29.53
CA VAL A 48 28.13 10.12 28.89
C VAL A 48 28.76 8.78 28.53
N LYS A 49 28.66 7.77 29.40
CA LYS A 49 29.16 6.43 29.10
C LYS A 49 28.42 5.80 27.92
N GLU A 50 27.09 5.87 27.91
CA GLU A 50 26.26 5.38 26.80
C GLU A 50 26.57 6.09 25.48
N GLN A 51 26.71 7.43 25.50
CA GLN A 51 27.10 8.19 24.32
C GLN A 51 28.51 7.84 23.83
N LEU A 52 29.46 7.64 24.75
CA LEU A 52 30.82 7.24 24.41
C LEU A 52 30.84 5.83 23.79
N ASP A 53 30.10 4.88 24.38
CA ASP A 53 29.99 3.52 23.87
C ASP A 53 29.30 3.49 22.50
N ALA A 54 28.22 4.26 22.32
CA ALA A 54 27.55 4.43 21.03
C ALA A 54 28.47 5.05 19.97
N THR A 55 29.26 6.06 20.34
CA THR A 55 30.23 6.70 19.44
C THR A 55 31.34 5.74 19.05
N ARG A 56 31.87 4.98 20.03
CA ARG A 56 32.91 3.97 19.79
C ARG A 56 32.42 2.87 18.87
N GLU A 57 31.20 2.39 19.08
CA GLU A 57 30.59 1.39 18.21
C GLU A 57 30.27 1.96 16.82
N GLY A 58 29.79 3.20 16.74
CA GLY A 58 29.61 3.92 15.49
C GLY A 58 30.91 4.03 14.69
N LEU A 59 32.02 4.37 15.35
CA LEU A 59 33.35 4.45 14.72
C LEU A 59 33.82 3.07 14.22
N ARG A 60 33.65 2.01 15.02
CA ARG A 60 33.98 0.64 14.58
C ARG A 60 33.18 0.23 13.36
N LYS A 61 31.86 0.51 13.36
CA LYS A 61 30.98 0.23 12.21
C LYS A 61 31.43 1.00 10.97
N LEU A 62 31.77 2.28 11.11
CA LEU A 62 32.25 3.10 10.00
C LEU A 62 33.54 2.53 9.41
N LEU A 63 34.52 2.17 10.25
CA LEU A 63 35.77 1.56 9.80
C LEU A 63 35.54 0.22 9.08
N ARG A 64 34.63 -0.62 9.61
CA ARG A 64 34.22 -1.87 8.93
C ARG A 64 33.56 -1.60 7.59
N THR A 65 32.62 -0.65 7.53
CA THR A 65 31.95 -0.28 6.29
C THR A 65 32.95 0.23 5.25
N ARG A 66 33.92 1.06 5.66
CA ARG A 66 34.99 1.53 4.78
C ARG A 66 35.80 0.36 4.20
N ASN A 67 36.20 -0.59 5.04
CA ASN A 67 36.94 -1.77 4.58
C ASN A 67 36.10 -2.65 3.64
N ASN A 68 34.83 -2.88 3.96
CA ASN A 68 33.93 -3.64 3.11
C ASN A 68 33.71 -2.97 1.75
N VAL A 69 33.56 -1.63 1.72
CA VAL A 69 33.44 -0.87 0.47
C VAL A 69 34.72 -0.96 -0.36
N GLN A 70 35.89 -0.95 0.28
CA GLN A 70 37.16 -1.15 -0.42
C GLN A 70 37.25 -2.54 -1.05
N ILE A 71 36.90 -3.59 -0.30
CA ILE A 71 36.87 -4.97 -0.83
C ILE A 71 35.90 -5.07 -2.01
N ILE A 72 34.69 -4.52 -1.91
CA ILE A 72 33.72 -4.51 -3.01
C ILE A 72 34.28 -3.79 -4.23
N LYS A 73 35.02 -2.69 -4.04
CA LYS A 73 35.65 -1.97 -5.14
C LYS A 73 36.71 -2.83 -5.83
N ASP A 74 37.58 -3.47 -5.06
CA ASP A 74 38.66 -4.31 -5.59
C ASP A 74 38.09 -5.56 -6.31
N GLU A 75 37.02 -6.15 -5.77
CA GLU A 75 36.27 -7.23 -6.42
C GLU A 75 35.61 -6.77 -7.73
N MET A 76 35.00 -5.57 -7.75
CA MET A 76 34.40 -5.01 -8.96
C MET A 76 35.45 -4.71 -10.03
N GLU A 77 36.64 -4.22 -9.67
CA GLU A 77 37.76 -4.03 -10.59
C GLU A 77 38.25 -5.35 -11.17
N THR A 78 38.28 -6.41 -10.34
CA THR A 78 38.60 -7.76 -10.80
C THR A 78 37.55 -8.27 -11.78
N VAL A 79 36.25 -8.10 -11.48
CA VAL A 79 35.14 -8.49 -12.36
C VAL A 79 35.18 -7.73 -13.68
N ASP A 80 35.47 -6.43 -13.66
CA ASP A 80 35.57 -5.60 -14.88
C ASP A 80 36.73 -6.08 -15.77
N THR A 81 37.87 -6.41 -15.14
CA THR A 81 39.04 -6.96 -15.84
C THR A 81 38.74 -8.32 -16.48
N GLU A 82 38.10 -9.24 -15.74
CA GLU A 82 37.72 -10.56 -16.23
C GLU A 82 36.61 -10.53 -17.30
N CYS A 83 35.67 -9.57 -17.20
CA CYS A 83 34.66 -9.34 -18.23
C CYS A 83 35.23 -8.69 -19.50
N GLY A 84 36.33 -7.92 -19.36
CA GLY A 84 37.02 -7.27 -20.47
C GLY A 84 37.96 -8.18 -21.26
N ASP A 85 38.28 -9.39 -20.77
CA ASP A 85 39.17 -10.32 -21.47
C ASP A 85 38.50 -10.86 -22.75
N PRO A 86 39.01 -10.52 -23.96
CA PRO A 86 38.43 -10.96 -25.23
C PRO A 86 38.43 -12.49 -25.42
N ARG A 87 39.11 -13.26 -24.56
CA ARG A 87 39.06 -14.74 -24.57
C ARG A 87 37.79 -15.31 -23.93
N ASN A 88 37.12 -14.55 -23.05
CA ASN A 88 35.84 -14.91 -22.43
C ASN A 88 34.62 -14.45 -23.25
N VAL A 89 34.82 -13.66 -24.30
CA VAL A 89 33.74 -13.19 -25.18
C VAL A 89 33.33 -14.31 -26.13
N VAL A 90 32.39 -15.14 -25.70
CA VAL A 90 31.75 -16.14 -26.55
C VAL A 90 30.92 -15.40 -27.61
N ALA A 91 31.40 -15.36 -28.85
CA ALA A 91 30.71 -14.69 -29.96
C ALA A 91 29.26 -15.16 -30.18
N THR A 92 28.93 -16.39 -29.74
CA THR A 92 27.59 -16.99 -29.83
C THR A 92 26.66 -16.56 -28.69
N PHE A 93 27.17 -15.97 -27.60
CA PHE A 93 26.34 -15.63 -26.44
C PHE A 93 25.32 -14.52 -26.74
N ASP A 94 25.67 -13.54 -27.58
CA ASP A 94 24.69 -12.53 -28.03
C ASP A 94 23.55 -13.18 -28.84
N GLN A 95 23.88 -14.18 -29.67
CA GLN A 95 22.87 -14.92 -30.42
C GLN A 95 21.97 -15.74 -29.49
N ILE A 96 22.53 -16.43 -28.49
CA ILE A 96 21.77 -17.18 -27.48
C ILE A 96 20.89 -16.24 -26.64
N SER A 97 21.41 -15.08 -26.23
CA SER A 97 20.66 -14.05 -25.52
C SER A 97 19.49 -13.53 -26.35
N ARG A 98 19.72 -13.24 -27.64
CA ARG A 98 18.66 -12.82 -28.57
C ARG A 98 17.60 -13.90 -28.75
N VAL A 99 17.99 -15.17 -28.93
CA VAL A 99 17.05 -16.28 -29.03
C VAL A 99 16.26 -16.44 -27.73
N SER A 100 16.90 -16.29 -26.58
CA SER A 100 16.24 -16.38 -25.27
C SER A 100 15.23 -15.26 -25.05
N MET A 101 15.56 -14.03 -25.46
CA MET A 101 14.62 -12.89 -25.45
C MET A 101 13.43 -13.15 -26.38
N VAL A 102 13.67 -13.68 -27.58
CA VAL A 102 12.61 -14.02 -28.53
C VAL A 102 11.69 -15.09 -27.96
N HIS A 103 12.24 -16.18 -27.40
CA HIS A 103 11.45 -17.24 -26.78
C HIS A 103 10.57 -16.71 -25.65
N ARG A 104 11.12 -15.88 -24.75
CA ARG A 104 10.36 -15.25 -23.67
C ARG A 104 9.23 -14.37 -24.19
N ASN A 105 9.47 -13.61 -25.26
CA ASN A 105 8.44 -12.78 -25.87
C ASN A 105 7.33 -13.62 -26.52
N PHE A 106 7.69 -14.77 -27.14
CA PHE A 106 6.72 -15.70 -27.71
C PHE A 106 5.86 -16.34 -26.62
N GLU A 107 6.47 -16.84 -25.54
CA GLU A 107 5.77 -17.41 -24.40
C GLU A 107 4.78 -16.41 -23.78
N GLN A 108 5.21 -15.16 -23.58
CA GLN A 108 4.33 -14.09 -23.11
C GLN A 108 3.17 -13.78 -24.07
N THR A 109 3.43 -13.86 -25.38
CA THR A 109 2.39 -13.62 -26.39
C THR A 109 1.40 -14.78 -26.45
N GLU A 110 1.88 -16.02 -26.35
CA GLU A 110 1.06 -17.22 -26.28
C GLU A 110 0.17 -17.20 -25.04
N GLU A 111 0.74 -16.90 -23.86
CA GLU A 111 -0.02 -16.75 -22.62
C GLU A 111 -1.10 -15.66 -22.74
N MET A 112 -0.77 -14.53 -23.36
CA MET A 112 -1.73 -13.44 -23.59
C MET A 112 -2.88 -13.87 -24.52
N VAL A 113 -2.59 -14.61 -25.59
CA VAL A 113 -3.61 -15.12 -26.52
C VAL A 113 -4.47 -16.17 -25.85
N ASN A 114 -3.88 -17.11 -25.12
CA ASN A 114 -4.62 -18.13 -24.36
C ASN A 114 -5.56 -17.47 -23.33
N ASN A 115 -5.07 -16.46 -22.60
CA ASN A 115 -5.90 -15.69 -21.67
C ASN A 115 -7.06 -14.94 -22.37
N LEU A 116 -6.87 -14.42 -23.59
CA LEU A 116 -7.96 -13.81 -24.37
C LEU A 116 -9.00 -14.84 -24.80
N LEU A 117 -8.58 -16.05 -25.18
CA LEU A 117 -9.48 -17.14 -25.56
C LEU A 117 -10.28 -17.66 -24.35
N GLU A 118 -9.59 -17.90 -23.23
CA GLU A 118 -10.20 -18.33 -21.97
C GLU A 118 -11.08 -17.24 -21.32
N MET A 119 -10.86 -15.97 -21.63
CA MET A 119 -11.66 -14.87 -21.07
C MET A 119 -13.15 -15.07 -21.37
N ASN A 120 -13.51 -15.52 -22.56
CA ASN A 120 -14.92 -15.70 -22.93
C ASN A 120 -15.60 -16.76 -22.06
N SER A 121 -14.97 -17.92 -21.84
CA SER A 121 -15.55 -18.96 -20.99
C SER A 121 -15.60 -18.55 -19.51
N ARG A 122 -14.61 -17.78 -19.04
CA ARG A 122 -14.64 -17.18 -17.70
C ARG A 122 -15.77 -16.15 -17.56
N LEU A 123 -16.04 -15.36 -18.61
CA LEU A 123 -17.16 -14.42 -18.63
C LEU A 123 -18.51 -15.14 -18.63
N ASP A 124 -18.67 -16.22 -19.41
CA ASP A 124 -19.89 -17.04 -19.41
C ASP A 124 -20.19 -17.56 -17.98
N SER A 125 -19.16 -18.07 -17.30
CA SER A 125 -19.30 -18.56 -15.92
C SER A 125 -19.62 -17.43 -14.92
N LEU A 126 -19.06 -16.24 -15.11
CA LEU A 126 -19.33 -15.07 -14.26
C LEU A 126 -20.76 -14.55 -14.44
N GLU A 127 -21.23 -14.47 -15.69
CA GLU A 127 -22.60 -14.05 -16.00
C GLU A 127 -23.60 -15.04 -15.38
N TYR A 128 -23.36 -16.35 -15.49
CA TYR A 128 -24.20 -17.37 -14.87
C TYR A 128 -24.23 -17.28 -13.32
N MET A 129 -23.06 -17.12 -12.68
CA MET A 129 -22.97 -16.95 -11.23
C MET A 129 -23.68 -15.67 -10.77
N LEU A 130 -23.53 -14.57 -11.52
CA LEU A 130 -24.16 -13.30 -11.22
C LEU A 130 -25.67 -13.38 -11.36
N GLU A 131 -26.16 -14.00 -12.44
CA GLU A 131 -27.59 -14.20 -12.65
C GLU A 131 -28.21 -15.03 -11.52
N THR A 132 -27.57 -16.14 -11.15
CA THR A 132 -28.02 -17.01 -10.05
C THR A 132 -28.08 -16.25 -8.71
N ASP A 133 -27.02 -15.53 -8.35
CA ASP A 133 -26.95 -14.77 -7.10
C ASP A 133 -27.85 -13.51 -7.12
N SER A 134 -28.20 -12.99 -8.30
CA SER A 134 -29.10 -11.84 -8.46
C SER A 134 -30.58 -12.21 -8.33
N GLN A 135 -30.95 -13.46 -8.61
CA GLN A 135 -32.32 -13.95 -8.43
C GLN A 135 -32.70 -14.07 -6.95
N ASP A 136 -31.73 -14.33 -6.07
CA ASP A 136 -31.91 -14.40 -4.62
C ASP A 136 -30.99 -13.42 -3.88
N ILE A 137 -31.32 -12.13 -3.96
CA ILE A 137 -30.58 -11.04 -3.30
C ILE A 137 -30.59 -11.18 -1.77
N LEU A 138 -31.59 -11.85 -1.20
CA LEU A 138 -31.75 -12.02 0.26
C LEU A 138 -31.12 -13.32 0.79
N GLY A 139 -30.55 -14.17 -0.08
CA GLY A 139 -29.90 -15.42 0.29
C GLY A 139 -28.45 -15.27 0.76
N SER A 140 -27.76 -16.41 0.91
CA SER A 140 -26.40 -16.50 1.48
C SER A 140 -25.25 -16.01 0.55
N ALA A 141 -25.57 -15.60 -0.69
CA ALA A 141 -24.66 -15.10 -1.72
C ALA A 141 -23.27 -15.81 -1.71
N PRO A 142 -23.22 -17.12 -1.99
CA PRO A 142 -21.99 -17.89 -1.89
C PRO A 142 -20.94 -17.46 -2.92
N ASN A 143 -21.36 -16.99 -4.10
CA ASN A 143 -20.47 -16.71 -5.22
C ASN A 143 -19.90 -15.28 -5.19
N LEU A 144 -20.32 -14.42 -4.24
CA LEU A 144 -19.88 -13.03 -4.14
C LEU A 144 -18.35 -12.85 -4.10
N LEU A 145 -17.65 -13.65 -3.30
CA LEU A 145 -16.18 -13.58 -3.20
C LEU A 145 -15.47 -14.19 -4.44
N PRO A 146 -15.84 -15.40 -4.91
CA PRO A 146 -15.33 -15.94 -6.17
C PRO A 146 -15.50 -14.99 -7.36
N MET A 147 -16.68 -14.37 -7.51
CA MET A 147 -16.97 -13.40 -8.57
C MET A 147 -16.04 -12.18 -8.47
N HIS A 148 -15.93 -11.58 -7.28
CA HIS A 148 -15.02 -10.44 -7.06
C HIS A 148 -13.57 -10.79 -7.43
N TYR A 149 -13.09 -11.95 -7.02
CA TYR A 149 -11.73 -12.39 -7.30
C TYR A 149 -11.48 -12.59 -8.81
N GLN A 150 -12.39 -13.27 -9.52
CA GLN A 150 -12.28 -13.50 -10.96
C GLN A 150 -12.38 -12.20 -11.75
N ILE A 151 -13.31 -11.30 -11.40
CA ILE A 151 -13.43 -9.98 -12.03
C ILE A 151 -12.14 -9.17 -11.84
N ASN A 152 -11.57 -9.16 -10.62
CA ASN A 152 -10.33 -8.43 -10.35
C ASN A 152 -9.14 -8.99 -11.15
N GLN A 153 -9.08 -10.31 -11.39
CA GLN A 153 -8.08 -10.91 -12.29
C GLN A 153 -8.26 -10.46 -13.74
N LEU A 154 -9.49 -10.52 -14.26
CA LEU A 154 -9.80 -10.10 -15.63
C LEU A 154 -9.57 -8.60 -15.84
N GLU A 155 -9.85 -7.76 -14.85
CA GLU A 155 -9.51 -6.35 -14.87
C GLU A 155 -8.00 -6.10 -14.86
N GLY A 156 -7.25 -6.84 -14.06
CA GLY A 156 -5.79 -6.79 -14.04
C GLY A 156 -5.21 -7.16 -15.41
N PHE A 157 -5.73 -8.22 -16.02
CA PHE A 157 -5.38 -8.64 -17.38
C PHE A 157 -5.71 -7.55 -18.40
N ARG A 158 -6.94 -7.01 -18.41
CA ARG A 158 -7.35 -5.89 -19.28
C ARG A 158 -6.41 -4.70 -19.15
N ASN A 159 -6.11 -4.27 -17.93
CA ASN A 159 -5.28 -3.09 -17.68
C ASN A 159 -3.84 -3.31 -18.19
N THR A 160 -3.29 -4.51 -17.99
CA THR A 160 -1.95 -4.89 -18.48
C THR A 160 -1.92 -4.94 -20.00
N THR A 161 -2.90 -5.61 -20.63
CA THR A 161 -3.06 -5.72 -22.08
C THR A 161 -3.23 -4.36 -22.74
N LEU A 162 -4.11 -3.50 -22.22
CA LEU A 162 -4.31 -2.15 -22.75
C LEU A 162 -3.07 -1.28 -22.57
N HIS A 163 -2.30 -1.48 -21.51
CA HIS A 163 -1.03 -0.77 -21.32
C HIS A 163 -0.01 -1.16 -22.39
N GLN A 164 0.16 -2.46 -22.66
CA GLN A 164 1.04 -2.95 -23.71
C GLN A 164 0.59 -2.45 -25.09
N ALA A 165 -0.71 -2.45 -25.34
CA ALA A 165 -1.32 -1.98 -26.58
C ALA A 165 -1.13 -0.47 -26.83
N LYS A 166 -0.68 0.35 -25.87
CA LYS A 166 -0.37 1.78 -26.10
C LYS A 166 0.72 1.99 -27.15
N LYS A 167 1.59 1.01 -27.36
CA LYS A 167 2.64 1.04 -28.39
C LYS A 167 2.13 0.54 -29.76
N ALA A 168 0.93 -0.03 -29.82
CA ALA A 168 0.35 -0.58 -31.03
C ALA A 168 -0.46 0.45 -31.83
N SER A 169 -0.86 0.09 -33.06
CA SER A 169 -1.68 0.93 -33.93
C SER A 169 -3.05 1.25 -33.30
N ALA A 170 -3.67 2.36 -33.74
CA ALA A 170 -5.00 2.76 -33.27
C ALA A 170 -6.06 1.67 -33.52
N ASP A 171 -6.03 1.02 -34.68
CA ASP A 171 -6.97 -0.04 -35.03
C ASP A 171 -6.86 -1.26 -34.11
N SER A 172 -5.62 -1.66 -33.75
CA SER A 172 -5.39 -2.77 -32.83
C SER A 172 -5.91 -2.45 -31.42
N ARG A 173 -5.75 -1.20 -30.97
CA ARG A 173 -6.30 -0.73 -29.70
C ARG A 173 -7.83 -0.74 -29.71
N ASN A 174 -8.45 -0.31 -30.81
CA ASN A 174 -9.91 -0.29 -30.94
C ASN A 174 -10.49 -1.72 -30.95
N ARG A 175 -9.85 -2.65 -31.67
CA ARG A 175 -10.23 -4.07 -31.62
C ARG A 175 -10.15 -4.61 -30.21
N LEU A 176 -9.02 -4.43 -29.52
CA LEU A 176 -8.89 -4.87 -28.12
C LEU A 176 -9.95 -4.25 -27.20
N ALA A 177 -10.30 -2.98 -27.39
CA ALA A 177 -11.37 -2.35 -26.61
C ALA A 177 -12.74 -3.03 -26.82
N GLN A 178 -13.06 -3.47 -28.04
CA GLN A 178 -14.28 -4.24 -28.34
C GLN A 178 -14.26 -5.61 -27.64
N TRP A 179 -13.12 -6.31 -27.63
CA TRP A 179 -12.99 -7.58 -26.91
C TRP A 179 -13.27 -7.44 -25.40
N PHE A 180 -12.89 -6.30 -24.81
CA PHE A 180 -13.14 -6.03 -23.39
C PHE A 180 -14.50 -5.37 -23.10
N GLU A 181 -15.32 -5.08 -24.11
CA GLU A 181 -16.63 -4.46 -23.93
C GLU A 181 -17.56 -5.35 -23.09
N ARG A 182 -17.58 -6.65 -23.39
CA ARG A 182 -18.34 -7.64 -22.62
C ARG A 182 -17.89 -7.70 -21.15
N LEU A 183 -16.59 -7.72 -20.90
CA LEU A 183 -16.03 -7.66 -19.55
C LEU A 183 -16.48 -6.40 -18.80
N ASN A 184 -16.50 -5.23 -19.47
CA ASN A 184 -16.98 -3.99 -18.86
C ASN A 184 -18.47 -4.07 -18.49
N GLY A 185 -19.29 -4.74 -19.31
CA GLY A 185 -20.68 -5.03 -19.00
C GLY A 185 -20.84 -5.87 -17.73
N VAL A 186 -20.09 -6.97 -17.61
CA VAL A 186 -20.11 -7.83 -16.40
C VAL A 186 -19.64 -7.08 -15.16
N ILE A 187 -18.59 -6.25 -15.28
CA ILE A 187 -18.12 -5.40 -14.17
C ILE A 187 -19.24 -4.45 -13.71
N ALA A 188 -19.93 -3.80 -14.65
CA ALA A 188 -21.02 -2.87 -14.32
C ALA A 188 -22.19 -3.60 -13.64
N ALA A 189 -22.58 -4.77 -14.14
CA ALA A 189 -23.63 -5.58 -13.55
C ALA A 189 -23.27 -6.07 -12.13
N PHE A 190 -22.00 -6.44 -11.91
CA PHE A 190 -21.50 -6.79 -10.59
C PHE A 190 -21.47 -5.60 -9.62
N ASP A 191 -21.13 -4.40 -10.11
CA ASP A 191 -21.20 -3.15 -9.33
C ASP A 191 -22.64 -2.85 -8.90
N GLU A 192 -23.61 -3.01 -9.79
CA GLU A 192 -25.03 -2.86 -9.49
C GLU A 192 -25.50 -3.88 -8.45
N TYR A 193 -25.06 -5.13 -8.57
CA TYR A 193 -25.35 -6.18 -7.59
C TYR A 193 -24.79 -5.84 -6.19
N ILE A 194 -23.54 -5.38 -6.10
CA ILE A 194 -22.95 -4.91 -4.83
C ILE A 194 -23.77 -3.77 -4.21
N LEU A 195 -24.24 -2.82 -5.01
CA LEU A 195 -25.07 -1.72 -4.54
C LEU A 195 -26.46 -2.20 -4.10
N ALA A 196 -27.04 -3.17 -4.80
CA ALA A 196 -28.31 -3.79 -4.42
C ALA A 196 -28.19 -4.51 -3.06
N LEU A 197 -27.11 -5.26 -2.84
CA LEU A 197 -26.80 -5.87 -1.53
C LEU A 197 -26.63 -4.81 -0.44
N ALA A 198 -25.93 -3.71 -0.73
CA ALA A 198 -25.75 -2.61 0.22
C ALA A 198 -27.08 -1.93 0.60
N LYS A 199 -28.02 -1.76 -0.35
CA LYS A 199 -29.36 -1.23 -0.06
C LYS A 199 -30.17 -2.19 0.80
N ASN A 200 -30.07 -3.49 0.58
CA ASN A 200 -30.83 -4.52 1.29
C ASN A 200 -30.12 -5.04 2.55
N LEU A 201 -29.18 -4.29 3.12
CA LEU A 201 -28.41 -4.71 4.28
C LEU A 201 -29.30 -5.03 5.50
N LEU A 202 -30.31 -4.20 5.80
CA LEU A 202 -31.23 -4.44 6.92
C LEU A 202 -32.08 -5.72 6.73
N PRO A 203 -32.75 -5.91 5.56
CA PRO A 203 -33.40 -7.18 5.23
C PRO A 203 -32.48 -8.41 5.35
N LEU A 204 -31.23 -8.32 4.90
CA LEU A 204 -30.25 -9.42 4.97
C LEU A 204 -29.90 -9.81 6.41
N VAL A 205 -29.73 -8.82 7.30
CA VAL A 205 -29.55 -9.11 8.74
C VAL A 205 -30.80 -9.80 9.30
N ARG A 206 -31.99 -9.32 8.95
CA ARG A 206 -33.27 -9.86 9.45
C ARG A 206 -33.54 -11.28 8.94
N ALA A 207 -33.10 -11.59 7.72
CA ALA A 207 -33.19 -12.92 7.12
C ALA A 207 -32.21 -13.94 7.72
N GLY A 208 -31.27 -13.50 8.57
CA GLY A 208 -30.30 -14.38 9.22
C GLY A 208 -29.05 -14.67 8.40
N HIS A 209 -28.73 -13.81 7.43
CA HIS A 209 -27.53 -13.93 6.56
C HIS A 209 -26.47 -12.84 6.86
N PRO A 210 -25.91 -12.76 8.09
CA PRO A 210 -24.86 -11.79 8.41
C PRO A 210 -23.57 -12.06 7.64
N GLU A 211 -23.33 -13.29 7.15
CA GLU A 211 -22.13 -13.64 6.39
C GLU A 211 -21.98 -12.81 5.12
N VAL A 212 -23.08 -12.47 4.44
CA VAL A 212 -23.07 -11.68 3.21
C VAL A 212 -22.56 -10.27 3.48
N ILE A 213 -22.93 -9.71 4.62
CA ILE A 213 -22.52 -8.36 5.04
C ILE A 213 -21.03 -8.34 5.35
N VAL A 214 -20.52 -9.38 6.03
CA VAL A 214 -19.08 -9.51 6.29
C VAL A 214 -18.31 -9.59 4.97
N LYS A 215 -18.78 -10.40 4.01
CA LYS A 215 -18.17 -10.49 2.66
C LYS A 215 -18.20 -9.13 1.95
N LEU A 216 -19.34 -8.45 1.95
CA LEU A 216 -19.53 -7.12 1.32
C LEU A 216 -18.59 -6.06 1.91
N ILE A 217 -18.52 -5.96 3.24
CA ILE A 217 -17.62 -5.03 3.93
C ILE A 217 -16.17 -5.39 3.64
N LYS A 218 -15.84 -6.70 3.57
CA LYS A 218 -14.47 -7.12 3.29
C LYS A 218 -14.03 -6.76 1.88
N ILE A 219 -14.91 -6.91 0.90
CA ILE A 219 -14.69 -6.42 -0.47
C ILE A 219 -14.43 -4.91 -0.45
N ALA A 220 -15.29 -4.14 0.23
CA ALA A 220 -15.13 -2.68 0.34
C ALA A 220 -13.81 -2.24 0.99
N GLU A 221 -13.35 -2.98 2.00
CA GLU A 221 -12.08 -2.73 2.70
C GLU A 221 -10.87 -3.03 1.80
N ILE A 222 -10.87 -4.17 1.12
CA ILE A 222 -9.78 -4.57 0.21
C ILE A 222 -9.70 -3.61 -0.98
N GLU A 223 -10.84 -3.34 -1.62
CA GLU A 223 -10.93 -2.40 -2.74
C GLU A 223 -10.53 -0.98 -2.33
N GLY A 224 -10.95 -0.52 -1.14
CA GLY A 224 -10.54 0.78 -0.61
C GLY A 224 -9.03 0.90 -0.41
N ARG A 225 -8.39 -0.15 0.12
CA ARG A 225 -6.93 -0.20 0.27
C ARG A 225 -6.20 -0.15 -1.07
N GLU A 226 -6.70 -0.86 -2.07
CA GLU A 226 -6.11 -0.85 -3.42
C GLU A 226 -6.31 0.50 -4.13
N ASP A 227 -7.47 1.14 -3.95
CA ASP A 227 -7.73 2.50 -4.44
C ASP A 227 -6.80 3.53 -3.78
N GLU A 228 -6.60 3.46 -2.45
CA GLU A 228 -5.66 4.31 -1.71
C GLU A 228 -4.22 4.15 -2.22
N LYS A 229 -3.77 2.91 -2.45
CA LYS A 229 -2.46 2.63 -3.06
C LYS A 229 -2.36 3.26 -4.46
N ALA A 230 -3.39 3.12 -5.28
CA ALA A 230 -3.41 3.70 -6.63
C ALA A 230 -3.36 5.24 -6.60
N VAL A 231 -4.06 5.88 -5.67
CA VAL A 231 -4.00 7.34 -5.45
C VAL A 231 -2.60 7.77 -5.01
N ALA A 232 -2.01 7.07 -4.03
CA ALA A 232 -0.67 7.37 -3.55
C ALA A 232 0.37 7.28 -4.67
N ILE A 233 0.31 6.24 -5.50
CA ILE A 233 1.19 6.09 -6.67
C ILE A 233 1.02 7.24 -7.66
N ARG A 234 -0.23 7.67 -7.94
CA ARG A 234 -0.50 8.82 -8.82
C ARG A 234 0.06 10.12 -8.26
N LEU A 235 -0.05 10.34 -6.95
CA LEU A 235 0.51 11.51 -6.26
C LEU A 235 2.03 11.51 -6.30
N VAL A 236 2.66 10.38 -6.00
CA VAL A 236 4.12 10.21 -6.11
C VAL A 236 4.59 10.47 -7.53
N LYS A 237 3.90 9.96 -8.55
CA LYS A 237 4.23 10.23 -9.96
C LYS A 237 4.11 11.72 -10.32
N LYS A 238 3.14 12.44 -9.74
CA LYS A 238 2.96 13.88 -9.97
C LYS A 238 4.01 14.72 -9.26
N ALA A 239 4.46 14.28 -8.07
CA ALA A 239 5.45 14.98 -7.25
C ALA A 239 6.90 14.68 -7.68
N ALA A 240 7.17 13.47 -8.19
CA ALA A 240 8.48 13.07 -8.66
C ALA A 240 8.77 13.67 -10.04
N LYS A 241 9.86 14.43 -10.16
CA LYS A 241 10.45 14.80 -11.46
C LYS A 241 10.79 13.52 -12.24
N LEU A 242 10.71 13.61 -13.57
CA LEU A 242 10.75 12.54 -14.57
C LEU A 242 11.79 11.41 -14.35
N ASP A 243 12.92 11.68 -13.67
CA ASP A 243 14.00 10.70 -13.45
C ASP A 243 13.63 9.55 -12.52
N ALA A 244 12.84 9.78 -11.47
CA ALA A 244 12.41 8.68 -10.58
C ALA A 244 11.31 7.82 -11.21
N ALA A 245 10.59 8.31 -12.22
CA ALA A 245 9.52 7.59 -12.89
C ALA A 245 9.99 6.38 -13.71
N SER A 246 11.29 6.36 -14.09
CA SER A 246 11.93 5.24 -14.79
C SER A 246 12.04 3.99 -13.90
N LYS A 247 12.37 4.15 -12.61
CA LYS A 247 12.44 3.08 -11.61
C LYS A 247 11.07 2.52 -11.23
N PHE A 248 10.01 3.28 -11.48
CA PHE A 248 8.62 2.86 -11.29
C PHE A 248 7.95 2.36 -12.57
N LYS A 249 8.67 2.22 -13.71
CA LYS A 249 8.08 1.71 -14.97
C LYS A 249 7.42 0.34 -14.84
N SER A 250 7.96 -0.55 -14.00
CA SER A 250 7.35 -1.85 -13.70
C SER A 250 6.05 -1.73 -12.88
N MET A 251 5.87 -0.65 -12.13
CA MET A 251 4.63 -0.33 -11.40
C MET A 251 3.63 0.50 -12.24
N GLN A 252 3.92 0.81 -13.50
CA GLN A 252 3.03 1.59 -14.39
C GLN A 252 1.87 0.77 -14.97
N ALA A 253 1.83 -0.55 -14.72
CA ALA A 253 0.73 -1.42 -15.13
C ALA A 253 -0.58 -1.18 -14.35
N THR A 254 -0.51 -0.58 -13.16
CA THR A 254 -1.69 -0.30 -12.33
C THR A 254 -2.25 1.08 -12.59
N ALA A 255 -2.65 1.36 -13.83
CA ALA A 255 -3.60 2.44 -14.11
C ALA A 255 -5.03 1.99 -13.75
N ARG A 256 -5.21 1.48 -12.52
CA ARG A 256 -6.51 1.04 -12.01
C ARG A 256 -7.47 2.25 -12.00
N VAL A 257 -8.70 2.05 -12.46
CA VAL A 257 -9.79 3.03 -12.31
C VAL A 257 -10.26 2.95 -10.86
N LEU A 258 -10.34 4.11 -10.19
CA LEU A 258 -10.76 4.17 -8.79
C LEU A 258 -12.26 3.86 -8.70
N LYS A 259 -12.63 2.83 -7.94
CA LYS A 259 -14.00 2.33 -7.88
C LYS A 259 -14.81 2.93 -6.73
N TYR A 260 -14.13 3.31 -5.65
CA TYR A 260 -14.71 3.96 -4.46
C TYR A 260 -15.83 3.16 -3.76
N TYR A 261 -15.75 1.84 -3.75
CA TYR A 261 -16.79 0.98 -3.15
C TYR A 261 -17.13 1.36 -1.71
N ARG A 262 -16.14 1.68 -0.88
CA ARG A 262 -16.36 2.10 0.52
C ARG A 262 -17.31 3.30 0.63
N SER A 263 -17.12 4.31 -0.22
CA SER A 263 -17.96 5.51 -0.23
C SER A 263 -19.36 5.22 -0.77
N LYS A 264 -19.44 4.49 -1.89
CA LYS A 264 -20.71 4.13 -2.54
C LYS A 264 -21.59 3.26 -1.63
N ILE A 265 -21.03 2.21 -1.03
CA ILE A 265 -21.74 1.30 -0.13
C ILE A 265 -22.25 2.06 1.09
N ASN A 266 -21.41 2.86 1.75
CA ASN A 266 -21.84 3.66 2.91
C ASN A 266 -22.99 4.61 2.55
N LYS A 267 -22.91 5.28 1.40
CA LYS A 267 -23.97 6.17 0.92
C LYS A 267 -25.27 5.40 0.68
N SER A 268 -25.22 4.27 -0.02
CA SER A 268 -26.40 3.44 -0.29
C SER A 268 -27.03 2.85 0.97
N VAL A 269 -26.22 2.47 1.96
CA VAL A 269 -26.72 2.01 3.28
C VAL A 269 -27.43 3.16 4.01
N ILE A 270 -26.83 4.35 4.06
CA ILE A 270 -27.44 5.52 4.70
C ILE A 270 -28.76 5.91 4.02
N GLU A 271 -28.78 5.94 2.68
CA GLU A 271 -29.98 6.26 1.90
C GLU A 271 -31.10 5.23 2.12
N SER A 272 -30.77 3.94 2.12
CA SER A 272 -31.74 2.87 2.41
C SER A 272 -32.32 2.98 3.82
N ILE A 273 -31.48 3.23 4.82
CA ILE A 273 -31.94 3.42 6.20
C ILE A 273 -32.87 4.62 6.31
N LYS A 274 -32.50 5.76 5.72
CA LYS A 274 -33.35 6.97 5.72
C LYS A 274 -34.70 6.70 5.09
N HIS A 275 -34.74 6.08 3.91
CA HIS A 275 -35.99 5.73 3.23
C HIS A 275 -36.88 4.84 4.11
N ASN A 276 -36.31 3.80 4.74
CA ASN A 276 -37.06 2.94 5.64
C ASN A 276 -37.61 3.67 6.88
N PHE A 277 -36.89 4.67 7.40
CA PHE A 277 -37.37 5.51 8.50
C PHE A 277 -38.47 6.47 8.06
N ASP A 278 -38.33 7.09 6.89
CA ASP A 278 -39.33 8.00 6.31
C ASP A 278 -40.63 7.24 6.01
N ASP A 279 -40.54 6.03 5.44
CA ASP A 279 -41.69 5.15 5.20
C ASP A 279 -42.40 4.76 6.50
N ALA A 280 -41.64 4.39 7.54
CA ALA A 280 -42.19 4.04 8.84
C ALA A 280 -42.86 5.25 9.53
N PHE A 281 -42.36 6.46 9.29
CA PHE A 281 -42.94 7.70 9.81
C PHE A 281 -44.20 8.11 9.06
N GLN A 282 -44.33 7.79 7.77
CA GLN A 282 -45.55 8.04 6.99
C GLN A 282 -46.67 7.03 7.28
N GLN A 283 -46.34 5.85 7.80
CA GLN A 283 -47.30 4.80 8.16
C GLN A 283 -47.88 4.98 9.59
N HIS A 284 -47.37 5.94 10.36
CA HIS A 284 -47.86 6.33 11.69
C HIS A 284 -48.50 7.71 11.68
#